data_AF-A0A8S9PXN5-F1
#
_entry.id   AF-A0A8S9PXN5-F1
#
_cell.length_a   1.000
_cell.length_b   1.000
_cell.length_c   1.000
_cell.angle_alpha   90.00
_cell.angle_beta   90.00
_cell.angle_gamma   90.00
#
_symmetry.space_group_name_H-M   'P 1'
#
loop_
_entity.id
_entity.type
_entity.pdbx_description
1 polymer ?
#
loop_
_entity_poly.entity_id
_entity_poly.type
_entity_poly.pdbx_seq_one_letter_code
_entity_poly.pdbx_strand_id
1 'polypeptide(L)'
;AAATTTSLATKYGADITVVVIDEEKRESSSEHETQVSNIRWHLAEGGFEEFKLLERLGEGKKATAVIGEVADELGTELVVMSMEAIHSKFIDANLLAEFIPCPVLLLPL
;
A
#
# COMPACT_ATOMS: atom_id res chain seq x y z
N ALA A 1 -1.76 8.52 4.94
CA ALA A 1 -0.65 7.77 4.29
C ALA A 1 -0.10 8.48 3.06
N ALA A 2 -0.91 8.74 2.02
CA ALA A 2 -0.47 9.35 0.77
C ALA A 2 0.39 10.63 0.92
N ALA A 3 -0.04 11.60 1.75
CA ALA A 3 0.72 12.83 1.98
C ALA A 3 2.14 12.59 2.55
N THR A 4 2.28 11.65 3.49
CA THR A 4 3.59 11.29 4.04
C THR A 4 4.44 10.55 3.01
N THR A 5 3.85 9.60 2.27
CA THR A 5 4.55 8.85 1.22
C THR A 5 5.09 9.78 0.15
N THR A 6 4.26 10.71 -0.37
CA THR A 6 4.68 11.69 -1.37
C THR A 6 5.74 12.65 -0.83
N SER A 7 5.61 13.11 0.41
CA SER A 7 6.64 13.96 1.04
C SER A 7 7.99 13.25 1.16
N LEU A 8 8.00 11.98 1.56
CA LEU A 8 9.21 11.17 1.64
C LEU A 8 9.80 10.92 0.24
N ALA A 9 8.97 10.53 -0.71
CA ALA A 9 9.38 10.28 -2.09
C ALA A 9 10.00 11.53 -2.73
N THR A 10 9.37 12.70 -2.60
CA THR A 10 9.92 13.98 -3.09
C THR A 10 11.25 14.30 -2.42
N LYS A 11 11.34 14.12 -1.09
CA LYS A 11 12.54 14.49 -0.33
C LYS A 11 13.75 13.63 -0.70
N TYR A 12 13.54 12.35 -0.98
CA TYR A 12 14.62 11.38 -1.21
C TYR A 12 14.75 10.95 -2.68
N GLY A 13 13.91 11.46 -3.58
CA GLY A 13 13.91 11.08 -4.99
C GLY A 13 13.53 9.61 -5.20
N ALA A 14 12.60 9.09 -4.40
CA ALA A 14 12.18 7.69 -4.43
C ALA A 14 10.95 7.48 -5.31
N ASP A 15 10.84 6.28 -5.88
CA ASP A 15 9.66 5.85 -6.62
C ASP A 15 8.53 5.42 -5.66
N ILE A 16 7.29 5.56 -6.10
CA ILE A 16 6.11 5.10 -5.37
C ILE A 16 5.49 3.91 -6.11
N THR A 17 5.30 2.81 -5.40
CA THR A 17 4.42 1.73 -5.81
C THR A 17 3.25 1.63 -4.84
N VAL A 18 2.02 1.70 -5.35
CA VAL A 18 0.80 1.48 -4.59
C VAL A 18 0.36 0.03 -4.77
N VAL A 19 0.12 -0.65 -3.66
CA VAL A 19 -0.41 -2.01 -3.66
C VAL A 19 -1.85 -1.98 -3.13
N VAL A 20 -2.79 -2.46 -3.93
CA VAL A 20 -4.19 -2.64 -3.53
C VAL A 20 -4.43 -4.14 -3.38
N ILE A 21 -4.86 -4.55 -2.18
CA ILE A 21 -5.10 -5.96 -1.84
C ILE A 21 -6.59 -6.13 -1.58
N ASP A 22 -7.27 -6.87 -2.45
CA ASP A 22 -8.69 -7.20 -2.33
C ASP A 22 -8.89 -8.70 -2.13
N GLU A 23 -9.94 -9.10 -1.42
CA GLU A 23 -10.27 -10.52 -1.21
C GLU A 23 -10.84 -11.18 -2.48
N GLU A 24 -11.55 -10.42 -3.31
CA GLU A 24 -12.20 -10.87 -4.55
C GLU A 24 -11.84 -9.96 -5.72
N LYS A 25 -11.96 -10.47 -6.95
CA LYS A 25 -11.75 -9.65 -8.16
C LYS A 25 -12.82 -8.58 -8.25
N ARG A 26 -12.43 -7.33 -7.99
CA ARG A 26 -13.28 -6.13 -8.12
C ARG A 26 -12.92 -5.25 -9.32
N GLU A 27 -12.08 -5.74 -10.23
CA GLU A 27 -11.54 -5.02 -11.40
C GLU A 27 -12.60 -4.33 -12.28
N SER A 28 -13.90 -4.64 -12.14
CA SER A 28 -15.00 -4.02 -12.87
C SER A 28 -16.11 -3.38 -12.01
N SER A 29 -15.87 -3.13 -10.71
CA SER A 29 -16.85 -2.48 -9.84
C SER A 29 -16.66 -0.96 -9.79
N SER A 30 -17.75 -0.20 -9.70
CA SER A 30 -17.71 1.27 -9.55
C SER A 30 -16.98 1.72 -8.28
N GLU A 31 -16.98 0.89 -7.25
CA GLU A 31 -16.28 1.13 -5.99
C GLU A 31 -14.76 1.08 -6.17
N HIS A 32 -14.28 0.13 -6.99
CA HIS A 32 -12.87 -0.02 -7.30
C HIS A 32 -12.34 1.17 -8.11
N GLU A 33 -13.06 1.59 -9.16
CA GLU A 33 -12.69 2.80 -9.93
C GLU A 33 -12.62 4.05 -9.05
N THR A 34 -13.57 4.18 -8.12
CA THR A 34 -13.59 5.29 -7.14
C THR A 34 -12.38 5.22 -6.22
N GLN A 35 -12.02 4.04 -5.72
CA GLN A 35 -10.86 3.84 -4.85
C GLN A 35 -9.55 4.21 -5.57
N VAL A 36 -9.34 3.69 -6.77
CA VAL A 36 -8.14 4.00 -7.57
C VAL A 36 -8.07 5.49 -7.93
N SER A 37 -9.21 6.10 -8.26
CA SER A 37 -9.29 7.54 -8.52
C SER A 37 -8.94 8.38 -7.28
N ASN A 38 -9.42 7.99 -6.11
CA ASN A 38 -9.09 8.67 -4.85
C ASN A 38 -7.60 8.55 -4.51
N ILE A 39 -7.01 7.36 -4.70
CA ILE A 39 -5.57 7.15 -4.53
C ILE A 39 -4.77 8.07 -5.46
N ARG A 40 -5.11 8.08 -6.75
CA ARG A 40 -4.46 8.94 -7.75
C ARG A 40 -4.56 10.40 -7.36
N TRP A 41 -5.74 10.86 -6.94
CA TRP A 41 -5.96 12.23 -6.52
C TRP A 41 -5.05 12.63 -5.35
N HIS A 42 -5.00 11.83 -4.29
CA HIS A 42 -4.17 12.12 -3.13
C HIS A 42 -2.65 12.07 -3.41
N LEU A 43 -2.21 11.22 -4.34
CA LEU A 43 -0.79 11.21 -4.76
C LEU A 43 -0.46 12.42 -5.64
N ALA A 44 -1.39 12.83 -6.51
CA ALA A 44 -1.25 14.02 -7.34
C ALA A 44 -1.18 15.31 -6.49
N GLU A 45 -1.91 15.39 -5.37
CA GLU A 45 -1.76 16.50 -4.41
C GLU A 45 -0.32 16.64 -3.88
N GLY A 46 0.41 15.51 -3.81
CA GLY A 46 1.82 15.48 -3.43
C GLY A 46 2.80 15.59 -4.60
N GLY A 47 2.31 15.81 -5.83
CA GLY A 47 3.12 15.96 -7.05
C GLY A 47 3.47 14.64 -7.77
N PHE A 48 2.85 13.51 -7.42
CA PHE A 48 3.10 12.21 -8.03
C PHE A 48 1.94 11.76 -8.91
N GLU A 49 2.03 12.08 -10.21
CA GLU A 49 1.07 11.63 -11.22
C GLU A 49 1.45 10.27 -11.82
N GLU A 50 2.75 9.97 -11.87
CA GLU A 50 3.28 8.69 -12.33
C GLU A 50 3.68 7.82 -11.14
N PHE A 51 2.98 6.71 -10.95
CA PHE A 51 3.30 5.70 -9.95
C PHE A 51 2.86 4.33 -10.45
N LYS A 52 3.52 3.29 -9.94
CA LYS A 52 3.15 1.91 -10.24
C LYS A 52 1.97 1.50 -9.37
N LEU A 53 0.86 1.08 -9.96
CA LEU A 53 -0.27 0.47 -9.26
C LEU A 53 -0.20 -1.04 -9.43
N LEU A 54 -0.18 -1.77 -8.31
CA LEU A 54 -0.22 -3.23 -8.27
C LEU A 54 -1.47 -3.69 -7.56
N GLU A 55 -2.35 -4.33 -8.32
CA GLU A 55 -3.49 -5.04 -7.75
C GLU A 55 -3.06 -6.47 -7.42
N ARG A 56 -3.43 -6.92 -6.23
CA ARG A 56 -3.23 -8.28 -5.75
C ARG A 56 -4.53 -8.78 -5.17
N LEU A 57 -4.88 -9.99 -5.53
CA LEU A 57 -5.90 -10.70 -4.78
C LEU A 57 -5.25 -11.22 -3.50
N GLY A 58 -6.01 -11.28 -2.42
CA GLY A 58 -5.58 -11.96 -1.20
C GLY A 58 -5.23 -13.42 -1.48
N GLU A 59 -5.73 -14.03 -2.57
CA GLU A 59 -5.45 -15.41 -3.00
C GLU A 59 -5.61 -16.46 -1.88
N GLY A 60 -6.48 -16.18 -0.90
CA GLY A 60 -6.64 -16.99 0.32
C GLY A 60 -5.47 -16.88 1.32
N LYS A 61 -4.42 -16.11 1.01
CA LYS A 61 -3.36 -15.71 1.93
C LYS A 61 -3.80 -14.48 2.74
N LYS A 62 -3.23 -14.32 3.93
CA LYS A 62 -3.41 -13.08 4.73
C LYS A 62 -2.76 -11.93 3.96
N ALA A 63 -3.39 -10.74 3.95
CA ALA A 63 -2.87 -9.56 3.26
C ALA A 63 -1.42 -9.21 3.66
N THR A 64 -1.01 -9.50 4.91
CA THR A 64 0.40 -9.36 5.35
C THR A 64 1.39 -10.18 4.51
N ALA A 65 1.03 -11.40 4.10
CA ALA A 65 1.91 -12.23 3.27
C ALA A 65 2.10 -11.63 1.89
N VAL A 66 1.02 -11.11 1.29
CA VAL A 66 1.06 -10.41 -0.01
C VAL A 66 1.97 -9.17 0.08
N ILE A 67 1.89 -8.40 1.17
CA ILE A 67 2.79 -7.24 1.37
C ILE A 67 4.25 -7.70 1.45
N GLY A 68 4.54 -8.77 2.20
CA GLY A 68 5.90 -9.31 2.31
C GLY A 68 6.46 -9.78 0.96
N GLU A 69 5.66 -10.54 0.20
CA GLU A 69 6.01 -11.01 -1.14
C GLU A 69 6.28 -9.84 -2.09
N VAL A 70 5.39 -8.85 -2.15
CA VAL A 70 5.58 -7.67 -3.02
C VAL A 70 6.78 -6.83 -2.59
N ALA A 71 7.00 -6.65 -1.29
CA ALA A 71 8.14 -5.91 -0.77
C ALA A 71 9.47 -6.59 -1.14
N ASP A 72 9.54 -7.91 -1.05
CA ASP A 72 10.71 -8.71 -1.44
C ASP A 72 10.93 -8.68 -2.96
N GLU A 73 9.88 -8.94 -3.76
CA GLU A 73 9.95 -8.95 -5.23
C GLU A 73 10.40 -7.62 -5.82
N LEU A 74 9.95 -6.51 -5.24
CA LEU A 74 10.29 -5.17 -5.72
C LEU A 74 11.57 -4.60 -5.08
N GLY A 75 12.16 -5.29 -4.09
CA GLY A 75 13.27 -4.75 -3.31
C GLY A 75 12.91 -3.45 -2.59
N THR A 76 11.69 -3.39 -2.03
CA THR A 76 11.15 -2.18 -1.39
C THR A 76 11.90 -1.87 -0.09
N GLU A 77 12.30 -0.62 0.09
CA GLU A 77 13.06 -0.18 1.27
C GLU A 77 12.18 0.33 2.42
N LEU A 78 10.91 0.67 2.13
CA LEU A 78 9.96 1.18 3.11
C LEU A 78 8.52 0.83 2.70
N VAL A 79 7.77 0.21 3.62
CA VAL A 79 6.31 0.08 3.49
C VAL A 79 5.65 1.19 4.30
N VAL A 80 4.72 1.93 3.70
CA VAL A 80 3.94 2.97 4.38
C VAL A 80 2.46 2.58 4.35
N MET A 81 1.82 2.54 5.52
CA MET A 81 0.39 2.22 5.61
C MET A 81 -0.32 2.94 6.76
N SER A 82 -1.64 3.04 6.67
CA SER A 82 -2.49 3.54 7.74
C SER A 82 -2.63 2.49 8.86
N MET A 83 -2.58 2.93 10.13
CA MET A 83 -2.93 2.07 11.27
C MET A 83 -4.37 1.55 11.20
N GLU A 84 -5.24 2.19 10.41
CA GLU A 84 -6.59 1.71 10.16
C GLU A 84 -6.64 0.27 9.64
N ALA A 85 -5.70 -0.13 8.78
CA ALA A 85 -5.66 -1.51 8.26
C ALA A 85 -5.46 -2.55 9.38
N ILE A 86 -4.72 -2.18 10.43
CA ILE A 86 -4.51 -3.01 11.62
C ILE A 86 -5.74 -2.95 12.53
N HIS A 87 -6.27 -1.75 12.80
CA HIS A 87 -7.45 -1.58 13.67
C HIS A 87 -8.69 -2.27 13.11
N SER A 88 -8.87 -2.24 11.80
CA SER A 88 -9.94 -2.93 11.08
C SER A 88 -9.66 -4.44 10.89
N LYS A 89 -8.54 -4.95 11.43
CA LYS A 89 -8.13 -6.36 11.41
C LYS A 89 -7.88 -6.94 10.01
N PHE A 90 -7.71 -6.10 9.00
CA PHE A 90 -7.26 -6.53 7.67
C PHE A 90 -5.79 -6.96 7.70
N ILE A 91 -4.98 -6.35 8.56
CA ILE A 91 -3.57 -6.65 8.75
C ILE A 91 -3.30 -7.07 10.19
N ASP A 92 -2.57 -8.17 10.34
CA ASP A 92 -2.04 -8.61 11.63
C ASP A 92 -0.68 -7.94 11.88
N ALA A 93 -0.60 -7.13 12.94
CA ALA A 93 0.60 -6.37 13.28
C ALA A 93 1.78 -7.25 13.70
N ASN A 94 1.52 -8.41 14.32
CA ASN A 94 2.59 -9.33 14.72
C ASN A 94 3.21 -9.96 13.49
N LEU A 95 2.38 -10.44 12.55
CA LEU A 95 2.87 -10.97 11.29
C LEU A 95 3.61 -9.89 10.47
N LEU A 96 3.14 -8.65 10.53
CA LEU A 96 3.80 -7.55 9.83
C LEU A 96 5.21 -7.28 10.39
N ALA A 97 5.36 -7.31 11.72
CA ALA A 97 6.66 -7.15 12.36
C ALA A 97 7.59 -8.35 12.14
N GLU A 98 7.04 -9.56 11.94
CA GLU A 98 7.80 -10.79 11.76
C GLU A 98 8.25 -11.02 10.32
N PHE A 99 7.41 -10.70 9.33
CA PHE A 99 7.57 -11.18 7.95
C PHE A 99 7.84 -10.10 6.90
N ILE A 100 7.72 -8.81 7.22
CA ILE A 100 8.04 -7.76 6.23
C ILE A 100 9.56 -7.54 6.18
N PRO A 101 10.20 -7.65 5.00
CA PRO A 101 11.67 -7.63 4.87
C PRO A 101 12.28 -6.22 4.99
N CYS A 102 11.48 -5.19 5.27
CA CYS A 102 11.92 -3.80 5.34
C CYS A 102 11.19 -3.03 6.46
N PRO A 103 11.67 -1.85 6.86
CA PRO A 103 10.96 -0.96 7.76
C PRO A 103 9.50 -0.73 7.32
N VAL A 104 8.61 -0.69 8.31
CA VAL A 104 7.20 -0.33 8.11
C VAL A 104 6.86 0.94 8.88
N LEU A 105 6.38 1.95 8.17
CA LEU A 105 5.88 3.19 8.73
C LEU A 105 4.35 3.10 8.87
N LEU A 106 3.90 2.90 10.10
CA LEU A 106 2.49 2.92 10.48
C LEU A 106 2.08 4.35 10.83
N LEU A 107 1.17 4.92 10.04
CA LEU A 107 0.70 6.28 10.23
C LEU A 107 -0.62 6.29 11.03
N PRO A 108 -0.73 7.13 12.06
CA PRO A 108 -2.00 7.33 12.76
C PRO A 108 -3.04 7.91 11.80
N LEU A 109 -4.32 7.74 12.17
CA LEU A 109 -5.46 8.36 11.50
C LEU A 109 -5.34 9.89 11.48
#